data_AF-A0A9Q2PDF6-F1
#
_entry.id   AF-A0A9Q2PDF6-F1
#
_cell.length_a   1.000
_cell.length_b   1.000
_cell.length_c   1.000
_cell.angle_alpha   90.00
_cell.angle_beta   90.00
_cell.angle_gamma   90.00
#
_symmetry.space_group_name_H-M   'P 1'
#
loop_
_entity.id
_entity.type
_entity.pdbx_description
1 polymer ?
#
loop_
_entity_poly.entity_id
_entity_poly.type
_entity_poly.pdbx_seq_one_letter_code
_entity_poly.pdbx_strand_id
1 'polypeptide(L)'
;MAEQQTREADPRRRVPSTDAVLRDERLREAIDTVGRETVKAGIRAAQQQVRQGLLAPEGVVDVVLDGLPATPVTLTPVLNATGVLLHTNLGRAPLSTAAVRALELAAGTNDVELDLVSGQRGKRGRGALDALRSAVPDAEDVHIVNNGAAALALAATALGGERRNIVIARGEMVEIGDGFRLPDLLESTGARLREVGTTNRVHLDDYVRAIDAETAFVLKVHPSNFRITGFTSSVAVRDLAGLDCPLVVDIGSGLLARHPVLPDEPDMASTLRAGADLVTASGDKLLGGPQAGVIGGRADLVHRLRRHPLARALRVDKLTLAALEATLRGPRTPTAAALAADTAELRRRGEALADRLRAAGLDAVVVDSAATVGGGGAPGVDLPSAAISLPAAYADRLRAGRPAVLGRVLDGRCLLDLRTVRPSADDDLYRAILAAR
;
A
#
# COMPACT_ATOMS: atom_id res chain seq x y z
N MET A 1 -14.18 60.10 -43.40
CA MET A 1 -14.25 59.77 -41.95
C MET A 1 -14.99 58.45 -41.72
N ALA A 2 -14.65 57.37 -42.44
CA ALA A 2 -15.35 56.09 -42.33
C ALA A 2 -14.40 54.89 -42.57
N GLU A 3 -13.13 55.00 -42.20
CA GLU A 3 -12.13 53.92 -42.32
C GLU A 3 -11.35 53.66 -41.01
N GLN A 4 -11.81 54.20 -39.88
CA GLN A 4 -11.04 54.21 -38.63
C GLN A 4 -11.67 53.40 -37.49
N GLN A 5 -12.66 52.55 -37.76
CA GLN A 5 -13.40 51.81 -36.73
C GLN A 5 -13.67 50.34 -37.12
N THR A 6 -12.62 49.54 -37.32
CA THR A 6 -12.59 48.06 -37.12
C THR A 6 -11.21 47.48 -37.43
N ARG A 7 -10.16 47.98 -36.76
CA ARG A 7 -8.98 47.15 -36.46
C ARG A 7 -9.15 46.67 -35.02
N GLU A 8 -10.05 45.70 -34.81
CA GLU A 8 -9.92 44.86 -33.62
C GLU A 8 -8.51 44.26 -33.66
N ALA A 9 -7.66 44.68 -32.74
CA ALA A 9 -6.26 44.30 -32.71
C ALA A 9 -6.16 42.79 -32.59
N ASP A 10 -5.65 42.12 -33.64
CA ASP A 10 -5.46 40.66 -33.67
C ASP A 10 -4.82 40.17 -32.36
N PRO A 11 -5.57 39.46 -31.48
CA PRO A 11 -5.09 39.06 -30.17
C PRO A 11 -3.83 38.18 -30.25
N ARG A 12 -3.57 37.55 -31.41
CA ARG A 12 -2.34 36.80 -31.69
C ARG A 12 -1.07 37.66 -31.63
N ARG A 13 -1.18 38.98 -31.88
CA ARG A 13 -0.05 39.93 -31.78
C ARG A 13 0.28 40.34 -30.34
N ARG A 14 -0.62 40.07 -29.39
CA ARG A 14 -0.44 40.42 -27.97
C ARG A 14 -0.07 39.22 -27.11
N VAL A 15 0.07 38.02 -27.67
CA VAL A 15 0.48 36.82 -26.93
C VAL A 15 1.84 37.08 -26.28
N PRO A 16 1.95 37.06 -24.94
CA PRO A 16 3.22 37.32 -24.27
C PRO A 16 4.22 36.22 -24.60
N SER A 17 5.50 36.57 -24.78
CA SER A 17 6.54 35.57 -25.03
C SER A 17 6.74 34.67 -23.81
N THR A 18 7.16 33.42 -24.02
CA THR A 18 7.40 32.49 -22.92
C THR A 18 8.43 33.03 -21.92
N ASP A 19 9.48 33.70 -22.41
CA ASP A 19 10.48 34.33 -21.56
C ASP A 19 9.94 35.53 -20.76
N ALA A 20 8.99 36.29 -21.29
CA ALA A 20 8.33 37.36 -20.55
C ALA A 20 7.49 36.80 -19.41
N VAL A 21 6.72 35.73 -19.68
CA VAL A 21 5.90 35.06 -18.66
C VAL A 21 6.79 34.42 -17.59
N LEU A 22 7.87 33.73 -17.97
CA LEU A 22 8.80 33.09 -17.03
C LEU A 22 9.57 34.06 -16.12
N ARG A 23 9.55 35.36 -16.40
CA ARG A 23 10.12 36.41 -15.54
C ARG A 23 9.14 36.93 -14.50
N ASP A 24 7.86 36.55 -14.57
CA ASP A 24 6.88 36.90 -13.54
C ASP A 24 7.26 36.23 -12.22
N GLU A 25 7.44 37.03 -11.18
CA GLU A 25 7.90 36.57 -9.86
C GLU A 25 6.94 35.55 -9.24
N ARG A 26 5.64 35.60 -9.59
CA ARG A 26 4.64 34.66 -9.09
C ARG A 26 4.89 33.22 -9.53
N LEU A 27 5.59 33.03 -10.65
CA LEU A 27 5.94 31.69 -11.14
C LEU A 27 7.20 31.13 -10.49
N ARG A 28 7.94 31.90 -9.68
CA ARG A 28 9.23 31.47 -9.12
C ARG A 28 9.09 30.26 -8.22
N GLU A 29 8.14 30.28 -7.29
CA GLU A 29 7.87 29.15 -6.40
C GLU A 29 7.46 27.89 -7.17
N ALA A 30 6.63 28.06 -8.20
CA ALA A 30 6.21 26.95 -9.05
C ALA A 30 7.38 26.39 -9.88
N ILE A 31 8.27 27.24 -10.39
CA ILE A 31 9.50 26.82 -11.08
C ILE A 31 10.39 26.00 -10.14
N ASP A 32 10.56 26.46 -8.89
CA ASP A 32 11.38 25.79 -7.88
C ASP A 32 10.75 24.46 -7.41
N THR A 33 9.41 24.37 -7.43
CA THR A 33 8.66 23.20 -6.93
C THR A 33 8.41 22.13 -8.00
N VAL A 34 7.83 22.51 -9.14
CA VAL A 34 7.41 21.57 -10.20
C VAL A 34 8.31 21.59 -11.44
N GLY A 35 9.32 22.45 -11.45
CA GLY A 35 10.33 22.53 -12.48
C GLY A 35 9.95 23.44 -13.65
N ARG A 36 10.97 24.08 -14.22
CA ARG A 36 10.83 25.06 -15.32
C ARG A 36 10.13 24.50 -16.56
N GLU A 37 10.35 23.23 -16.91
CA GLU A 37 9.76 22.62 -18.12
C GLU A 37 8.25 22.37 -17.97
N THR A 38 7.79 22.01 -16.76
CA THR A 38 6.36 21.90 -16.43
C THR A 38 5.69 23.26 -16.55
N VAL A 39 6.32 24.30 -16.00
CA VAL A 39 5.84 25.69 -16.11
C VAL A 39 5.79 26.13 -17.57
N LYS A 40 6.83 25.86 -18.37
CA LYS A 40 6.83 26.15 -19.82
C LYS A 40 5.73 25.42 -20.58
N ALA A 41 5.41 24.18 -20.23
CA ALA A 41 4.31 23.45 -20.83
C ALA A 41 2.96 24.14 -20.53
N GLY A 42 2.73 24.53 -19.27
CA GLY A 42 1.56 25.34 -18.89
C GLY A 42 1.48 26.67 -19.65
N ILE A 43 2.60 27.39 -19.76
CA ILE A 43 2.66 28.66 -20.52
C ILE A 43 2.30 28.44 -21.99
N ARG A 44 2.83 27.39 -22.63
CA ARG A 44 2.52 27.08 -24.03
C ARG A 44 1.04 26.76 -24.22
N ALA A 45 0.41 26.05 -23.27
CA ALA A 45 -1.01 25.78 -23.30
C ALA A 45 -1.85 27.07 -23.15
N ALA A 46 -1.53 27.94 -22.19
CA ALA A 46 -2.21 29.22 -21.99
C ALA A 46 -2.04 30.16 -23.21
N GLN A 47 -0.83 30.25 -23.78
CA GLN A 47 -0.57 31.02 -25.01
C GLN A 47 -1.40 30.51 -26.18
N GLN A 48 -1.63 29.20 -26.29
CA GLN A 48 -2.48 28.62 -27.32
C GLN A 48 -3.96 29.03 -27.14
N GLN A 49 -4.45 29.12 -25.90
CA GLN A 49 -5.79 29.65 -25.62
C GLN A 49 -5.92 31.12 -26.03
N VAL A 50 -4.88 31.94 -25.81
CA VAL A 50 -4.86 33.33 -26.30
C VAL A 50 -4.93 33.39 -27.82
N ARG A 51 -4.16 32.54 -28.53
CA ARG A 51 -4.20 32.46 -30.00
C ARG A 51 -5.56 32.05 -30.55
N GLN A 52 -6.32 31.28 -29.77
CA GLN A 52 -7.68 30.84 -30.10
C GLN A 52 -8.76 31.84 -29.68
N GLY A 53 -8.40 32.96 -29.04
CA GLY A 53 -9.35 33.96 -28.53
C GLY A 53 -10.11 33.52 -27.28
N LEU A 54 -9.67 32.44 -26.62
CA LEU A 54 -10.30 31.90 -25.41
C LEU A 54 -9.78 32.55 -24.12
N LEU A 55 -8.64 33.24 -24.20
CA LEU A 55 -7.97 33.86 -23.06
C LEU A 55 -7.41 35.23 -23.46
N ALA A 56 -7.58 36.24 -22.60
CA ALA A 56 -6.93 37.53 -22.78
C ALA A 56 -5.42 37.40 -22.46
N PRO A 57 -4.52 38.08 -23.20
CA PRO A 57 -3.07 38.05 -22.95
C PRO A 57 -2.65 38.29 -21.49
N GLU A 58 -3.38 39.16 -20.79
CA GLU A 58 -3.13 39.55 -19.40
C GLU A 58 -3.41 38.40 -18.41
N GLY A 59 -4.30 37.48 -18.77
CA GLY A 59 -4.69 36.33 -17.92
C GLY A 59 -3.77 35.12 -18.03
N VAL A 60 -2.71 35.18 -18.86
CA VAL A 60 -1.83 34.01 -19.10
C VAL A 60 -1.19 33.52 -17.81
N VAL A 61 -0.68 34.41 -16.95
CA VAL A 61 0.01 33.99 -15.72
C VAL A 61 -0.95 33.33 -14.75
N ASP A 62 -2.15 33.90 -14.57
CA ASP A 62 -3.16 33.36 -13.66
C ASP A 62 -3.61 31.97 -14.11
N VAL A 63 -3.91 31.80 -15.40
CA VAL A 63 -4.27 30.48 -15.97
C VAL A 63 -3.13 29.47 -15.84
N VAL A 64 -1.88 29.90 -15.97
CA VAL A 64 -0.72 29.01 -15.75
C VAL A 64 -0.69 28.58 -14.29
N LEU A 65 -0.73 29.51 -13.34
CA LEU A 65 -0.70 29.19 -11.91
C LEU A 65 -1.84 28.25 -11.50
N ASP A 66 -3.07 28.52 -11.95
CA ASP A 66 -4.24 27.70 -11.66
C ASP A 66 -4.18 26.31 -12.31
N GLY A 67 -3.47 26.19 -13.44
CA GLY A 67 -3.33 24.95 -14.19
C GLY A 67 -2.16 24.07 -13.76
N LEU A 68 -1.22 24.59 -12.96
CA LEU A 68 -0.03 23.84 -12.55
C LEU A 68 -0.36 22.80 -11.47
N PRO A 69 0.30 21.63 -11.50
CA PRO A 69 0.15 20.66 -10.43
C PRO A 69 0.81 21.18 -9.15
N ALA A 70 0.31 20.76 -7.98
CA ALA A 70 0.92 21.11 -6.71
C ALA A 70 2.25 20.38 -6.44
N THR A 71 2.52 19.29 -7.18
CA THR A 71 3.72 18.46 -7.02
C THR A 71 4.27 18.05 -8.39
N PRO A 72 5.55 17.70 -8.53
CA PRO A 72 6.14 17.27 -9.80
C PRO A 72 5.77 15.83 -10.20
N VAL A 73 4.73 15.23 -9.61
CA VAL A 73 4.30 13.86 -9.91
C VAL A 73 2.91 13.84 -10.56
N THR A 74 2.64 12.78 -11.33
CA THR A 74 1.35 12.56 -12.01
C THR A 74 0.30 11.87 -11.13
N LEU A 75 0.69 11.44 -9.92
CA LEU A 75 -0.21 10.79 -8.97
C LEU A 75 -1.26 11.79 -8.46
N THR A 76 -2.51 11.34 -8.44
CA THR A 76 -3.65 12.12 -7.93
C THR A 76 -4.04 11.60 -6.55
N PRO A 77 -4.21 12.47 -5.53
CA PRO A 77 -4.79 12.06 -4.26
C PRO A 77 -6.20 11.49 -4.45
N VAL A 78 -6.44 10.29 -3.93
CA VAL A 78 -7.75 9.62 -3.97
C VAL A 78 -8.25 9.41 -2.54
N LEU A 79 -9.43 9.91 -2.24
CA LEU A 79 -10.15 9.57 -1.02
C LEU A 79 -10.81 8.19 -1.22
N ASN A 80 -10.30 7.19 -0.51
CA ASN A 80 -10.84 5.84 -0.55
C ASN A 80 -12.14 5.74 0.26
N ALA A 81 -13.28 5.71 -0.42
CA ALA A 81 -14.61 5.45 0.15
C ALA A 81 -15.18 4.12 -0.39
N THR A 82 -14.31 3.17 -0.76
CA THR A 82 -14.74 1.88 -1.30
C THR A 82 -15.14 0.89 -0.22
N GLY A 83 -14.67 1.05 1.02
CA GLY A 83 -14.79 0.03 2.06
C GLY A 83 -13.76 -1.09 1.93
N VAL A 84 -12.83 -1.01 0.97
CA VAL A 84 -11.68 -1.92 0.85
C VAL A 84 -10.48 -1.29 1.55
N LEU A 85 -10.07 -1.82 2.70
CA LEU A 85 -9.02 -1.23 3.54
C LEU A 85 -7.66 -1.21 2.83
N LEU A 86 -7.25 -2.34 2.26
CA LEU A 86 -5.99 -2.54 1.56
C LEU A 86 -6.25 -2.63 0.05
N HIS A 87 -6.65 -1.51 -0.53
CA HIS A 87 -6.97 -1.42 -1.95
C HIS A 87 -5.69 -1.40 -2.79
N THR A 88 -5.40 -2.47 -3.53
CA THR A 88 -4.16 -2.63 -4.30
C THR A 88 -3.93 -1.50 -5.30
N ASN A 89 -4.96 -1.09 -6.04
CA ASN A 89 -4.85 0.00 -7.03
C ASN A 89 -4.67 1.39 -6.40
N LEU A 90 -4.95 1.56 -5.10
CA LEU A 90 -4.80 2.82 -4.38
C LEU A 90 -3.54 2.84 -3.48
N GLY A 91 -2.63 1.88 -3.65
CA GLY A 91 -1.38 1.83 -2.91
C GLY A 91 -1.43 1.12 -1.56
N ARG A 92 -2.44 0.25 -1.33
CA ARG A 92 -2.59 -0.56 -0.10
C ARG A 92 -2.73 0.29 1.17
N ALA A 93 -1.85 0.10 2.17
CA ALA A 93 -1.97 0.70 3.49
C ALA A 93 -1.60 2.20 3.47
N PRO A 94 -2.53 3.10 3.85
CA PRO A 94 -2.17 4.50 4.06
C PRO A 94 -1.35 4.66 5.35
N LEU A 95 -0.35 5.54 5.30
CA LEU A 95 0.54 5.81 6.43
C LEU A 95 -0.11 6.73 7.47
N SER A 96 0.26 6.53 8.74
CA SER A 96 -0.09 7.46 9.82
C SER A 96 0.64 8.80 9.67
N THR A 97 0.14 9.86 10.30
CA THR A 97 0.83 11.15 10.33
C THR A 97 2.25 11.04 10.89
N ALA A 98 2.48 10.16 11.86
CA ALA A 98 3.80 9.92 12.42
C ALA A 98 4.75 9.26 11.39
N ALA A 99 4.27 8.28 10.63
CA ALA A 99 5.04 7.65 9.58
C ALA A 99 5.33 8.63 8.41
N VAL A 100 4.39 9.50 8.06
CA VAL A 100 4.62 10.57 7.07
C VAL A 100 5.70 11.55 7.54
N ARG A 101 5.65 12.01 8.79
CA ARG A 101 6.71 12.86 9.37
C ARG A 101 8.07 12.16 9.39
N ALA A 102 8.10 10.86 9.62
CA ALA A 102 9.33 10.08 9.55
C ALA A 102 9.89 10.01 8.11
N LEU A 103 9.03 9.96 7.08
CA LEU A 103 9.45 10.08 5.68
C LEU A 103 10.05 11.45 5.38
N GLU A 104 9.42 12.54 5.85
CA GLU A 104 9.90 13.91 5.67
C GLU A 104 11.31 14.09 6.26
N LEU A 105 11.54 13.58 7.49
CA LEU A 105 12.87 13.54 8.09
C LEU A 105 13.83 12.70 7.25
N ALA A 106 13.39 11.52 6.81
CA ALA A 106 14.23 10.61 6.05
C ALA A 106 14.58 11.13 4.66
N ALA A 107 13.83 12.09 4.10
CA ALA A 107 14.14 12.74 2.83
C ALA A 107 15.48 13.48 2.89
N GLY A 108 15.80 14.10 4.02
CA GLY A 108 17.09 14.78 4.27
C GLY A 108 18.27 13.83 4.54
N THR A 109 19.42 14.40 4.89
CA THR A 109 20.59 13.64 5.37
C THR A 109 20.35 13.20 6.81
N ASN A 110 20.58 11.92 7.09
CA ASN A 110 20.35 11.33 8.41
C ASN A 110 21.36 10.22 8.72
N ASP A 111 21.30 9.76 9.96
CA ASP A 111 22.19 8.81 10.62
C ASP A 111 21.79 7.33 10.39
N VAL A 112 21.09 7.01 9.30
CA VAL A 112 20.58 5.66 9.01
C VAL A 112 21.62 4.53 9.11
N GLU A 113 22.91 4.83 8.92
CA GLU A 113 24.07 3.92 9.09
C GLU A 113 25.23 4.55 9.89
N LEU A 114 24.98 5.60 10.68
CA LEU A 114 26.01 6.31 11.44
C LEU A 114 25.68 6.27 12.93
N ASP A 115 26.63 5.86 13.76
CA ASP A 115 26.52 6.06 15.19
C ASP A 115 27.06 7.45 15.54
N LEU A 116 26.18 8.35 15.99
CA LEU A 116 26.54 9.75 16.24
C LEU A 116 27.46 9.94 17.46
N VAL A 117 27.51 8.98 18.39
CA VAL A 117 28.36 9.06 19.58
C VAL A 117 29.82 8.75 19.22
N SER A 118 30.04 7.70 18.44
CA SER A 118 31.37 7.24 18.01
C SER A 118 31.84 7.86 16.69
N GLY A 119 30.92 8.39 15.88
CA GLY A 119 31.19 8.86 14.52
C GLY A 119 31.48 7.73 13.52
N GLN A 120 31.28 6.47 13.90
CA GLN A 120 31.60 5.30 13.08
C GLN A 120 30.37 4.70 12.39
N ARG A 121 30.62 3.88 11.37
CA ARG A 121 29.55 3.19 10.65
C ARG A 121 28.81 2.20 11.56
N GLY A 122 27.50 2.39 11.67
CA GLY A 122 26.57 1.56 12.43
C GLY A 122 25.79 0.56 11.59
N LYS A 123 24.92 -0.21 12.26
CA LYS A 123 23.99 -1.14 11.60
C LYS A 123 22.85 -0.34 10.95
N ARG A 124 22.65 -0.52 9.64
CA ARG A 124 21.56 0.14 8.91
C ARG A 124 20.21 -0.14 9.55
N GLY A 125 19.42 0.91 9.78
CA GLY A 125 18.04 0.79 10.25
C GLY A 125 17.92 0.14 11.63
N ARG A 126 18.89 0.43 12.53
CA ARG A 126 18.91 -0.12 13.89
C ARG A 126 17.58 0.07 14.61
N GLY A 127 17.01 1.29 14.56
CA GLY A 127 15.74 1.60 15.21
C GLY A 127 14.57 0.78 14.68
N ALA A 128 14.42 0.66 13.36
CA ALA A 128 13.38 -0.17 12.73
C ALA A 128 13.52 -1.66 13.09
N LEU A 129 14.75 -2.19 13.12
CA LEU A 129 15.01 -3.58 13.53
C LEU A 129 14.68 -3.79 15.01
N ASP A 130 15.03 -2.85 15.88
CA ASP A 130 14.72 -2.93 17.31
C ASP A 130 13.21 -2.85 17.55
N ALA A 131 12.51 -1.95 16.84
CA ALA A 131 11.05 -1.84 16.89
C ALA A 131 10.37 -3.14 16.42
N LEU A 132 10.89 -3.80 15.39
CA LEU A 132 10.35 -5.08 14.91
C LEU A 132 10.58 -6.21 15.92
N ARG A 133 11.77 -6.28 16.55
CA ARG A 133 12.03 -7.24 17.64
C ARG A 133 11.07 -7.02 18.81
N SER A 134 10.82 -5.77 19.19
CA SER A 134 9.86 -5.44 20.25
C SER A 134 8.42 -5.83 19.89
N ALA A 135 8.05 -5.70 18.62
CA ALA A 135 6.71 -6.04 18.14
C ALA A 135 6.48 -7.56 18.00
N VAL A 136 7.55 -8.36 17.88
CA VAL A 136 7.47 -9.83 17.76
C VAL A 136 8.49 -10.50 18.70
N PRO A 137 8.23 -10.53 20.02
CA PRO A 137 9.17 -11.10 20.99
C PRO A 137 9.42 -12.59 20.82
N ASP A 138 8.52 -13.32 20.16
CA ASP A 138 8.67 -14.74 19.85
C ASP A 138 9.74 -15.03 18.79
N ALA A 139 10.26 -14.01 18.09
CA ALA A 139 11.36 -14.14 17.14
C ALA A 139 12.72 -13.96 17.84
N GLU A 140 13.64 -14.91 17.66
CA GLU A 140 15.00 -14.81 18.21
C GLU A 140 15.82 -13.70 17.53
N ASP A 141 15.66 -13.52 16.22
CA ASP A 141 16.15 -12.33 15.49
C ASP A 141 15.17 -11.96 14.36
N VAL A 142 15.37 -10.76 13.81
CA VAL A 142 14.53 -10.21 12.73
C VAL A 142 15.36 -9.55 11.63
N HIS A 143 14.80 -9.52 10.43
CA HIS A 143 15.36 -8.81 9.29
C HIS A 143 14.28 -8.12 8.45
N ILE A 144 14.70 -7.11 7.68
CA ILE A 144 13.84 -6.30 6.83
C ILE A 144 14.47 -6.18 5.45
N VAL A 145 13.70 -6.48 4.42
CA VAL A 145 14.06 -6.39 3.00
C VAL A 145 13.02 -5.58 2.23
N ASN A 146 13.23 -5.38 0.92
CA ASN A 146 12.40 -4.50 0.09
C ASN A 146 10.89 -4.79 0.12
N ASN A 147 10.48 -6.06 0.01
CA ASN A 147 9.06 -6.48 0.03
C ASN A 147 8.93 -7.97 0.39
N GLY A 148 7.70 -8.48 0.54
CA GLY A 148 7.45 -9.89 0.87
C GLY A 148 8.05 -10.88 -0.15
N ALA A 149 7.99 -10.56 -1.44
CA ALA A 149 8.62 -11.37 -2.49
C ALA A 149 10.14 -11.45 -2.32
N ALA A 150 10.79 -10.34 -1.98
CA ALA A 150 12.21 -10.30 -1.67
C ALA A 150 12.55 -11.15 -0.43
N ALA A 151 11.67 -11.22 0.57
CA ALA A 151 11.88 -12.07 1.73
C ALA A 151 11.91 -13.56 1.34
N LEU A 152 10.96 -13.98 0.52
CA LEU A 152 10.89 -15.34 -0.02
C LEU A 152 12.07 -15.68 -0.94
N ALA A 153 12.43 -14.80 -1.86
CA ALA A 153 13.59 -15.01 -2.72
C ALA A 153 14.90 -15.07 -1.93
N LEU A 154 15.04 -14.25 -0.88
CA LEU A 154 16.19 -14.29 0.01
C LEU A 154 16.22 -15.59 0.82
N ALA A 155 15.07 -16.05 1.33
CA ALA A 155 14.97 -17.33 2.02
C ALA A 155 15.33 -18.49 1.08
N ALA A 156 14.75 -18.55 -0.11
CA ALA A 156 15.04 -19.58 -1.11
C ALA A 156 16.53 -19.66 -1.47
N THR A 157 17.16 -18.52 -1.72
CA THR A 157 18.59 -18.46 -2.07
C THR A 157 19.52 -18.76 -0.90
N ALA A 158 19.30 -18.12 0.25
CA ALA A 158 20.17 -18.27 1.41
C ALA A 158 20.00 -19.64 2.09
N LEU A 159 18.80 -20.23 2.02
CA LEU A 159 18.50 -21.53 2.60
C LEU A 159 18.83 -22.71 1.68
N GLY A 160 18.71 -22.52 0.36
CA GLY A 160 19.02 -23.56 -0.63
C GLY A 160 20.48 -24.03 -0.53
N GLY A 161 21.44 -23.16 -0.81
CA GLY A 161 22.85 -23.59 -0.88
C GLY A 161 23.03 -24.75 -1.86
N GLU A 162 23.59 -25.88 -1.40
CA GLU A 162 23.73 -27.11 -2.21
C GLU A 162 22.39 -27.84 -2.39
N ARG A 163 21.48 -27.74 -1.41
CA ARG A 163 20.17 -28.38 -1.42
C ARG A 163 19.18 -27.49 -2.14
N ARG A 164 18.51 -27.97 -3.18
CA ARG A 164 17.68 -27.10 -4.03
C ARG A 164 16.19 -27.32 -3.85
N ASN A 165 15.76 -28.40 -3.19
CA ASN A 165 14.35 -28.77 -3.16
C ASN A 165 13.62 -28.00 -2.08
N ILE A 166 12.57 -27.27 -2.47
CA ILE A 166 11.61 -26.63 -1.57
C ILE A 166 10.32 -27.45 -1.64
N VAL A 167 9.93 -28.05 -0.52
CA VAL A 167 8.70 -28.85 -0.44
C VAL A 167 7.53 -27.91 -0.17
N ILE A 168 6.49 -27.93 -1.01
CA ILE A 168 5.34 -27.03 -0.92
C ILE A 168 4.05 -27.75 -1.33
N ALA A 169 2.93 -27.45 -0.68
CA ALA A 169 1.64 -28.01 -1.07
C ALA A 169 1.13 -27.37 -2.37
N ARG A 170 0.53 -28.19 -3.26
CA ARG A 170 -0.01 -27.70 -4.55
C ARG A 170 -1.04 -26.59 -4.38
N GLY A 171 -1.91 -26.70 -3.38
CA GLY A 171 -2.93 -25.68 -3.05
C GLY A 171 -2.38 -24.36 -2.52
N GLU A 172 -1.09 -24.29 -2.19
CA GLU A 172 -0.42 -23.12 -1.62
C GLU A 172 0.45 -22.38 -2.65
N MET A 173 0.47 -22.82 -3.91
CA MET A 173 1.13 -22.11 -5.01
C MET A 173 0.21 -21.02 -5.55
N VAL A 174 0.53 -19.77 -5.21
CA VAL A 174 -0.36 -18.63 -5.44
C VAL A 174 0.10 -17.74 -6.60
N GLU A 175 -0.89 -17.18 -7.30
CA GLU A 175 -0.73 -16.01 -8.17
C GLU A 175 -1.36 -14.79 -7.47
N ILE A 176 -0.65 -13.66 -7.44
CA ILE A 176 -1.08 -12.46 -6.71
C ILE A 176 -0.93 -11.23 -7.61
N GLY A 177 -1.95 -10.38 -7.64
CA GLY A 177 -1.87 -9.08 -8.32
C GLY A 177 -1.72 -9.21 -9.84
N ASP A 178 -0.78 -8.45 -10.42
CA ASP A 178 -0.54 -8.31 -11.86
C ASP A 178 0.30 -9.48 -12.43
N GLY A 179 -0.17 -10.71 -12.22
CA GLY A 179 0.49 -11.92 -12.75
C GLY A 179 1.74 -12.38 -11.99
N PHE A 180 2.00 -11.88 -10.77
CA PHE A 180 3.10 -12.40 -9.95
C PHE A 180 2.79 -13.83 -9.50
N ARG A 181 3.63 -14.77 -9.92
CA ARG A 181 3.53 -16.19 -9.56
C ARG A 181 4.63 -16.56 -8.58
N LEU A 182 4.22 -17.07 -7.42
CA LEU A 182 5.16 -17.54 -6.42
C LEU A 182 6.10 -18.64 -6.96
N PRO A 183 5.61 -19.64 -7.74
CA PRO A 183 6.49 -20.66 -8.29
C PRO A 183 7.60 -20.08 -9.17
N ASP A 184 7.26 -19.22 -10.12
CA ASP A 184 8.20 -18.58 -11.04
C ASP A 184 9.28 -17.78 -10.28
N LEU A 185 8.90 -17.10 -9.20
CA LEU A 185 9.86 -16.40 -8.33
C LEU A 185 10.86 -17.38 -7.72
N LEU A 186 10.38 -18.45 -7.08
CA LEU A 186 11.24 -19.41 -6.38
C LEU A 186 12.14 -20.18 -7.36
N GLU A 187 11.61 -20.59 -8.51
CA GLU A 187 12.40 -21.27 -9.53
C GLU A 187 13.46 -20.33 -10.14
N SER A 188 13.16 -19.03 -10.29
CA SER A 188 14.14 -18.03 -10.75
C SER A 188 15.35 -17.92 -9.83
N THR A 189 15.23 -18.33 -8.55
CA THR A 189 16.35 -18.38 -7.62
C THR A 189 17.23 -19.62 -7.78
N GLY A 190 16.90 -20.51 -8.72
CA GLY A 190 17.57 -21.80 -8.91
C GLY A 190 17.10 -22.88 -7.94
N ALA A 191 16.02 -22.63 -7.20
CA ALA A 191 15.35 -23.64 -6.39
C ALA A 191 14.53 -24.59 -7.28
N ARG A 192 14.24 -25.77 -6.77
CA ARG A 192 13.38 -26.77 -7.39
C ARG A 192 12.19 -27.00 -6.50
N LEU A 193 10.98 -26.84 -7.03
CA LEU A 193 9.77 -27.06 -6.24
C LEU A 193 9.43 -28.55 -6.23
N ARG A 194 9.32 -29.11 -5.03
CA ARG A 194 8.81 -30.46 -4.80
C ARG A 194 7.39 -30.35 -4.28
N GLU A 195 6.46 -30.35 -5.22
CA GLU A 195 5.04 -30.21 -4.94
C GLU A 195 4.45 -31.47 -4.26
N VAL A 196 3.63 -31.26 -3.24
CA VAL A 196 2.97 -32.33 -2.48
C VAL A 196 1.45 -32.17 -2.40
N GLY A 197 0.75 -33.27 -2.17
CA GLY A 197 -0.70 -33.31 -2.09
C GLY A 197 -1.39 -32.96 -3.42
N THR A 198 -2.59 -32.40 -3.29
CA THR A 198 -3.46 -31.96 -4.38
C THR A 198 -3.88 -30.50 -4.17
N THR A 199 -4.61 -29.91 -5.12
CA THR A 199 -5.07 -28.51 -5.02
C THR A 199 -5.90 -28.25 -3.77
N ASN A 200 -6.83 -29.13 -3.44
CA ASN A 200 -7.77 -28.95 -2.33
C ASN A 200 -7.34 -29.67 -1.05
N ARG A 201 -6.52 -30.73 -1.13
CA ARG A 201 -6.13 -31.55 0.03
C ARG A 201 -4.64 -31.86 0.06
N VAL A 202 -4.05 -31.66 1.22
CA VAL A 202 -2.72 -32.17 1.57
C VAL A 202 -2.75 -32.79 2.96
N HIS A 203 -1.94 -33.82 3.18
CA HIS A 203 -1.77 -34.52 4.45
C HIS A 203 -0.30 -34.50 4.90
N LEU A 204 -0.05 -34.72 6.19
CA LEU A 204 1.31 -34.71 6.76
C LEU A 204 2.22 -35.73 6.05
N ASP A 205 1.72 -36.93 5.78
CA ASP A 205 2.48 -37.98 5.09
C ASP A 205 2.97 -37.54 3.69
N ASP A 206 2.27 -36.63 3.03
CA ASP A 206 2.71 -36.11 1.73
C ASP A 206 4.01 -35.31 1.87
N TYR A 207 4.16 -34.53 2.95
CA TYR A 207 5.40 -33.83 3.26
C TYR A 207 6.50 -34.81 3.69
N VAL A 208 6.20 -35.73 4.62
CA VAL A 208 7.19 -36.70 5.13
C VAL A 208 7.80 -37.52 3.99
N ARG A 209 7.00 -38.01 3.04
CA ARG A 209 7.48 -38.73 1.85
C ARG A 209 8.30 -37.88 0.88
N ALA A 210 8.14 -36.55 0.94
CA ALA A 210 8.81 -35.62 0.04
C ALA A 210 10.14 -35.09 0.58
N ILE A 211 10.42 -35.25 1.87
CA ILE A 211 11.67 -34.78 2.47
C ILE A 211 12.78 -35.82 2.22
N ASP A 212 13.93 -35.34 1.76
CA ASP A 212 15.13 -36.10 1.49
C ASP A 212 16.40 -35.28 1.70
N ALA A 213 17.57 -35.86 1.39
CA ALA A 213 18.86 -35.22 1.57
C ALA A 213 19.05 -33.92 0.74
N GLU A 214 18.28 -33.75 -0.34
CA GLU A 214 18.31 -32.58 -1.23
C GLU A 214 17.31 -31.49 -0.81
N THR A 215 16.55 -31.74 0.26
CA THR A 215 15.54 -30.81 0.77
C THR A 215 16.19 -29.67 1.54
N ALA A 216 15.96 -28.46 1.04
CA ALA A 216 16.44 -27.22 1.64
C ALA A 216 15.56 -26.82 2.82
N PHE A 217 14.24 -26.78 2.62
CA PHE A 217 13.23 -26.46 3.62
C PHE A 217 11.83 -26.83 3.13
N VAL A 218 10.88 -26.92 4.08
CA VAL A 218 9.45 -26.93 3.80
C VAL A 218 8.95 -25.49 3.76
N LEU A 219 8.23 -25.13 2.70
CA LEU A 219 7.55 -23.85 2.58
C LEU A 219 6.05 -24.05 2.76
N LYS A 220 5.48 -23.35 3.74
CA LYS A 220 4.04 -23.20 3.91
C LYS A 220 3.61 -21.79 3.55
N VAL A 221 2.59 -21.64 2.72
CA VAL A 221 2.13 -20.31 2.26
C VAL A 221 0.66 -20.10 2.59
N HIS A 222 0.34 -18.95 3.18
CA HIS A 222 -1.04 -18.54 3.43
C HIS A 222 -1.69 -18.01 2.14
N PRO A 223 -2.83 -18.58 1.68
CA PRO A 223 -3.59 -18.05 0.55
C PRO A 223 -4.29 -16.73 0.94
N SER A 224 -3.54 -15.63 0.91
CA SER A 224 -4.00 -14.32 1.41
C SER A 224 -4.96 -13.57 0.47
N ASN A 225 -5.17 -14.04 -0.75
CA ASN A 225 -5.99 -13.38 -1.78
C ASN A 225 -7.13 -14.24 -2.36
N PHE A 226 -7.27 -15.50 -1.94
CA PHE A 226 -8.38 -16.38 -2.35
C PHE A 226 -8.69 -17.41 -1.26
N ARG A 227 -9.81 -18.13 -1.40
CA ARG A 227 -10.16 -19.29 -0.58
C ARG A 227 -10.60 -20.45 -1.46
N ILE A 228 -10.25 -21.67 -1.06
CA ILE A 228 -10.81 -22.89 -1.61
C ILE A 228 -11.84 -23.41 -0.60
N THR A 229 -13.08 -23.63 -1.04
CA THR A 229 -14.18 -24.13 -0.20
C THR A 229 -14.63 -25.52 -0.67
N GLY A 230 -15.36 -26.23 0.19
CA GLY A 230 -15.80 -27.62 -0.06
C GLY A 230 -14.91 -28.65 0.62
N PHE A 231 -14.50 -29.68 -0.11
CA PHE A 231 -13.71 -30.80 0.43
C PHE A 231 -12.21 -30.48 0.52
N THR A 232 -11.83 -29.60 1.44
CA THR A 232 -10.44 -29.15 1.60
C THR A 232 -9.75 -29.72 2.84
N SER A 233 -8.41 -29.79 2.81
CA SER A 233 -7.58 -30.07 3.98
C SER A 233 -6.21 -29.39 3.86
N SER A 234 -5.68 -28.93 4.99
CA SER A 234 -4.34 -28.34 5.11
C SER A 234 -3.64 -28.89 6.34
N VAL A 235 -2.31 -29.00 6.31
CA VAL A 235 -1.51 -29.38 7.48
C VAL A 235 -1.22 -28.14 8.34
N ALA A 236 -1.40 -28.24 9.66
CA ALA A 236 -1.12 -27.14 10.56
C ALA A 236 0.39 -26.94 10.74
N VAL A 237 0.82 -25.71 11.07
CA VAL A 237 2.24 -25.37 11.29
C VAL A 237 2.87 -26.29 12.34
N ARG A 238 2.17 -26.56 13.44
CA ARG A 238 2.63 -27.43 14.53
C ARG A 238 2.93 -28.86 14.12
N ASP A 239 2.24 -29.36 13.09
CA ASP A 239 2.42 -30.73 12.61
C ASP A 239 3.57 -30.82 11.59
N LEU A 240 3.89 -29.71 10.92
CA LEU A 240 5.07 -29.57 10.06
C LEU A 240 6.33 -29.23 10.85
N ALA A 241 6.18 -28.68 12.06
CA ALA A 241 7.29 -28.37 12.93
C ALA A 241 8.04 -29.65 13.35
N GLY A 242 9.36 -29.61 13.31
CA GLY A 242 10.22 -30.73 13.73
C GLY A 242 10.46 -31.79 12.66
N LEU A 243 10.00 -31.59 11.42
CA LEU A 243 10.49 -32.37 10.27
C LEU A 243 12.01 -32.13 10.07
N ASP A 244 12.69 -33.05 9.38
CA ASP A 244 14.16 -33.06 9.21
C ASP A 244 14.72 -31.96 8.26
N CYS A 245 14.09 -30.79 8.23
CA CYS A 245 14.52 -29.59 7.53
C CYS A 245 13.85 -28.34 8.13
N PRO A 246 14.38 -27.13 7.91
CA PRO A 246 13.72 -25.90 8.34
C PRO A 246 12.29 -25.77 7.81
N LEU A 247 11.40 -25.19 8.62
CA LEU A 247 10.05 -24.78 8.24
C LEU A 247 9.99 -23.26 8.03
N VAL A 248 9.76 -22.85 6.79
CA VAL A 248 9.52 -21.44 6.43
C VAL A 248 8.02 -21.25 6.20
N VAL A 249 7.42 -20.28 6.88
CA VAL A 249 6.00 -19.94 6.73
C VAL A 249 5.85 -18.52 6.19
N ASP A 250 5.27 -18.37 5.00
CA ASP A 250 4.85 -17.08 4.49
C ASP A 250 3.40 -16.80 4.88
N ILE A 251 3.21 -15.94 5.88
CA ILE A 251 1.87 -15.49 6.27
C ILE A 251 1.35 -14.43 5.28
N GLY A 252 2.25 -13.77 4.55
CA GLY A 252 1.95 -12.83 3.48
C GLY A 252 1.30 -11.51 3.92
N SER A 253 0.36 -11.53 4.87
CA SER A 253 -0.56 -10.46 5.24
C SER A 253 0.05 -9.37 6.13
N GLY A 254 1.16 -9.65 6.81
CA GLY A 254 1.82 -8.69 7.69
C GLY A 254 1.21 -8.57 9.08
N LEU A 255 0.27 -9.45 9.45
CA LEU A 255 -0.27 -9.46 10.81
C LEU A 255 0.81 -9.93 11.79
N LEU A 256 1.24 -9.07 12.71
CA LEU A 256 2.30 -9.43 13.67
C LEU A 256 1.77 -10.21 14.87
N ALA A 257 0.57 -9.88 15.32
CA ALA A 257 -0.10 -10.51 16.45
C ALA A 257 -1.59 -10.71 16.14
N ARG A 258 -2.20 -11.73 16.76
CA ARG A 258 -3.59 -12.11 16.55
C ARG A 258 -4.55 -10.92 16.67
N HIS A 259 -5.51 -10.84 15.77
CA HIS A 259 -6.55 -9.80 15.79
C HIS A 259 -7.95 -10.40 16.02
N PRO A 260 -8.77 -9.88 16.95
CA PRO A 260 -10.08 -10.47 17.27
C PRO A 260 -11.05 -10.56 16.09
N VAL A 261 -11.04 -9.56 15.19
CA VAL A 261 -11.92 -9.55 14.00
C VAL A 261 -11.38 -10.41 12.85
N LEU A 262 -10.13 -10.89 12.95
CA LEU A 262 -9.48 -11.74 11.94
C LEU A 262 -9.00 -13.05 12.60
N PRO A 263 -9.90 -13.86 13.19
CA PRO A 263 -9.52 -14.97 14.06
C PRO A 263 -8.76 -16.10 13.35
N ASP A 264 -8.97 -16.23 12.03
CA ASP A 264 -8.39 -17.26 11.16
C ASP A 264 -7.20 -16.75 10.34
N GLU A 265 -6.90 -15.45 10.40
CA GLU A 265 -5.75 -14.89 9.68
C GLU A 265 -4.47 -15.20 10.48
N PRO A 266 -3.44 -15.81 9.86
CA PRO A 266 -2.23 -16.16 10.56
C PRO A 266 -1.43 -14.91 10.93
N ASP A 267 -0.92 -14.90 12.16
CA ASP A 267 -0.03 -13.86 12.66
C ASP A 267 1.37 -14.38 12.94
N MET A 268 2.37 -13.50 12.86
CA MET A 268 3.78 -13.87 12.99
C MET A 268 4.07 -14.49 14.36
N ALA A 269 3.59 -13.89 15.45
CA ALA A 269 3.82 -14.37 16.81
C ALA A 269 3.26 -15.78 17.04
N SER A 270 2.01 -16.03 16.67
CA SER A 270 1.39 -17.36 16.83
C SER A 270 2.00 -18.40 15.90
N THR A 271 2.44 -18.01 14.70
CA THR A 271 3.11 -18.91 13.75
C THR A 271 4.48 -19.35 14.26
N LEU A 272 5.25 -18.45 14.86
CA LEU A 272 6.52 -18.77 15.52
C LEU A 272 6.32 -19.70 16.72
N ARG A 273 5.35 -19.39 17.60
CA ARG A 273 4.99 -20.29 18.72
C ARG A 273 4.53 -21.68 18.28
N ALA A 274 3.96 -21.79 17.08
CA ALA A 274 3.57 -23.08 16.51
C ALA A 274 4.76 -23.89 15.96
N GLY A 275 5.98 -23.36 15.98
CA GLY A 275 7.20 -24.08 15.63
C GLY A 275 7.77 -23.78 14.24
N ALA A 276 7.36 -22.68 13.59
CA ALA A 276 8.02 -22.21 12.38
C ALA A 276 9.45 -21.72 12.68
N ASP A 277 10.43 -22.14 11.90
CA ASP A 277 11.82 -21.69 12.05
C ASP A 277 12.03 -20.28 11.49
N LEU A 278 11.29 -19.91 10.44
CA LEU A 278 11.22 -18.57 9.87
C LEU A 278 9.79 -18.22 9.45
N VAL A 279 9.40 -16.98 9.66
CA VAL A 279 8.15 -16.40 9.17
C VAL A 279 8.42 -15.18 8.31
N THR A 280 7.79 -15.10 7.14
CA THR A 280 7.85 -13.95 6.24
C THR A 280 6.50 -13.27 6.08
N ALA A 281 6.50 -11.95 5.91
CA ALA A 281 5.29 -11.18 5.67
C ALA A 281 5.55 -9.86 4.93
N SER A 282 4.50 -9.19 4.45
CA SER A 282 4.58 -7.85 3.84
C SER A 282 4.28 -6.74 4.86
N GLY A 283 4.98 -5.61 4.78
CA GLY A 283 4.79 -4.46 5.69
C GLY A 283 3.66 -3.49 5.31
N ASP A 284 3.22 -3.49 4.05
CA ASP A 284 2.19 -2.56 3.51
C ASP A 284 0.79 -3.15 3.46
N LYS A 285 0.55 -4.22 4.22
CA LYS A 285 -0.74 -4.90 4.32
C LYS A 285 -1.34 -4.68 5.71
N LEU A 286 -1.65 -5.74 6.48
CA LEU A 286 -2.27 -5.65 7.80
C LEU A 286 -1.36 -5.00 8.86
N LEU A 287 -0.03 -5.01 8.66
CA LEU A 287 0.89 -4.21 9.47
C LEU A 287 0.53 -2.70 9.41
N GLY A 288 0.03 -2.24 8.26
CA GLY A 288 -0.35 -0.84 8.05
C GLY A 288 0.83 0.12 7.88
N GLY A 289 1.99 -0.39 7.46
CA GLY A 289 3.21 0.38 7.25
C GLY A 289 3.56 0.60 5.78
N PRO A 290 4.81 0.98 5.47
CA PRO A 290 5.29 1.09 4.09
C PRO A 290 5.57 -0.30 3.50
N GLN A 291 5.83 -0.36 2.18
CA GLN A 291 6.23 -1.60 1.53
C GLN A 291 7.54 -2.11 2.15
N ALA A 292 7.51 -3.31 2.71
CA ALA A 292 8.66 -3.99 3.26
C ALA A 292 8.43 -5.50 3.26
N GLY A 293 9.51 -6.29 3.28
CA GLY A 293 9.49 -7.70 3.61
C GLY A 293 10.00 -7.86 5.03
N VAL A 294 9.16 -8.30 5.95
CA VAL A 294 9.55 -8.55 7.34
C VAL A 294 9.82 -10.04 7.52
N ILE A 295 10.92 -10.34 8.21
CA ILE A 295 11.38 -11.71 8.49
C ILE A 295 11.60 -11.79 10.00
N GLY A 296 11.02 -12.80 10.64
CA GLY A 296 11.27 -13.13 12.05
C GLY A 296 11.43 -14.63 12.23
N GLY A 297 12.29 -15.06 13.14
CA GLY A 297 12.48 -16.47 13.44
C GLY A 297 13.79 -16.74 14.15
N ARG A 298 14.36 -17.93 13.93
CA ARG A 298 15.60 -18.35 14.57
C ARG A 298 16.79 -17.48 14.20
N ALA A 299 17.63 -17.18 15.18
CA ALA A 299 18.73 -16.24 15.03
C ALA A 299 19.79 -16.71 14.01
N ASP A 300 20.07 -18.01 13.97
CA ASP A 300 21.04 -18.60 13.02
C ASP A 300 20.56 -18.48 11.56
N LEU A 301 19.29 -18.74 11.30
CA LEU A 301 18.70 -18.63 9.97
C LEU A 301 18.61 -17.16 9.51
N VAL A 302 18.13 -16.28 10.37
CA VAL A 302 18.06 -14.83 10.08
C VAL A 302 19.46 -14.26 9.83
N HIS A 303 20.47 -14.70 10.60
CA HIS A 303 21.86 -14.34 10.35
C HIS A 303 22.33 -14.80 8.96
N ARG A 304 22.00 -16.03 8.57
CA ARG A 304 22.33 -16.60 7.25
C ARG A 304 21.75 -15.75 6.13
N LEU A 305 20.46 -15.40 6.21
CA LEU A 305 19.79 -14.54 5.24
C LEU A 305 20.48 -13.16 5.16
N ARG A 306 20.77 -12.53 6.31
CA ARG A 306 21.40 -11.21 6.37
C ARG A 306 22.82 -11.18 5.80
N ARG A 307 23.57 -12.29 5.89
CA ARG A 307 24.93 -12.42 5.36
C ARG A 307 24.98 -12.76 3.88
N HIS A 308 23.87 -13.24 3.31
CA HIS A 308 23.81 -13.62 1.91
C HIS A 308 24.02 -12.39 0.99
N PRO A 309 24.82 -12.48 -0.10
CA PRO A 309 25.09 -11.35 -0.98
C PRO A 309 23.83 -10.67 -1.56
N LEU A 310 22.78 -11.44 -1.86
CA LEU A 310 21.51 -10.86 -2.36
C LEU A 310 20.82 -9.97 -1.35
N ALA A 311 21.08 -10.10 -0.04
CA ALA A 311 20.54 -9.18 0.96
C ALA A 311 20.94 -7.72 0.68
N ARG A 312 22.09 -7.50 0.02
CA ARG A 312 22.51 -6.15 -0.40
C ARG A 312 21.70 -5.61 -1.57
N ALA A 313 21.30 -6.47 -2.50
CA ALA A 313 20.45 -6.10 -3.65
C ALA A 313 19.01 -5.87 -3.20
N LEU A 314 18.53 -6.65 -2.24
CA LEU A 314 17.17 -6.59 -1.68
C LEU A 314 17.05 -5.63 -0.48
N ARG A 315 18.10 -4.85 -0.22
CA ARG A 315 18.20 -3.97 0.95
C ARG A 315 17.15 -2.86 0.88
N VAL A 316 16.44 -2.68 1.99
CA VAL A 316 15.44 -1.62 2.16
C VAL A 316 16.07 -0.22 2.23
N ASP A 317 15.39 0.77 1.65
CA ASP A 317 15.83 2.16 1.60
C ASP A 317 15.57 2.93 2.92
N LYS A 318 16.08 4.16 3.03
CA LYS A 318 15.99 4.96 4.28
C LYS A 318 14.58 5.46 4.58
N LEU A 319 13.77 5.73 3.56
CA LEU A 319 12.40 6.24 3.70
C LEU A 319 11.53 5.14 4.30
N THR A 320 11.59 3.95 3.71
CA THR A 320 10.86 2.78 4.19
C THR A 320 11.26 2.41 5.62
N LEU A 321 12.55 2.43 5.95
CA LEU A 321 13.02 2.17 7.33
C LEU A 321 12.42 3.14 8.34
N ALA A 322 12.44 4.45 8.06
CA ALA A 322 11.92 5.46 8.95
C ALA A 322 10.40 5.34 9.15
N ALA A 323 9.64 5.17 8.05
CA ALA A 323 8.20 4.97 8.11
C ALA A 323 7.82 3.67 8.83
N LEU A 324 8.57 2.57 8.61
CA LEU A 324 8.34 1.30 9.27
C LEU A 324 8.62 1.38 10.78
N GLU A 325 9.69 2.06 11.19
CA GLU A 325 9.97 2.28 12.61
C GLU A 325 8.83 3.05 13.30
N ALA A 326 8.38 4.16 12.71
CA ALA A 326 7.25 4.92 13.23
C ALA A 326 5.96 4.09 13.26
N THR A 327 5.74 3.23 12.26
CA THR A 327 4.59 2.32 12.21
C THR A 327 4.62 1.33 13.38
N LEU A 328 5.78 0.72 13.65
CA LEU A 328 5.94 -0.30 14.68
C LEU A 328 5.91 0.29 16.10
N ARG A 329 6.47 1.49 16.30
CA ARG A 329 6.46 2.17 17.61
C ARG A 329 5.11 2.81 17.93
N GLY A 330 4.32 3.11 16.91
CA GLY A 330 3.04 3.79 17.03
C GLY A 330 3.13 5.30 16.74
N PRO A 331 1.97 6.00 16.71
CA PRO A 331 0.63 5.56 17.12
C PRO A 331 -0.04 4.57 16.15
N ARG A 332 -1.25 4.11 16.51
CA ARG A 332 -2.06 3.16 15.73
C ARG A 332 -2.14 3.57 14.24
N THR A 333 -1.94 2.59 13.36
CA THR A 333 -1.98 2.82 11.90
C THR A 333 -3.41 3.09 11.42
N PRO A 334 -3.59 3.80 10.29
CA PRO A 334 -4.89 3.94 9.66
C PRO A 334 -5.57 2.60 9.37
N THR A 335 -4.82 1.59 8.92
CA THR A 335 -5.31 0.22 8.70
C THR A 335 -5.85 -0.39 10.00
N ALA A 336 -5.10 -0.31 11.09
CA ALA A 336 -5.52 -0.85 12.38
C ALA A 336 -6.71 -0.07 12.97
N ALA A 337 -6.81 1.23 12.73
CA ALA A 337 -7.97 2.02 13.11
C ALA A 337 -9.23 1.63 12.30
N ALA A 338 -9.09 1.42 10.99
CA ALA A 338 -10.20 0.98 10.13
C ALA A 338 -10.68 -0.43 10.46
N LEU A 339 -9.78 -1.36 10.81
CA LEU A 339 -10.14 -2.70 11.30
C LEU A 339 -10.93 -2.64 12.60
N ALA A 340 -10.58 -1.73 13.50
CA ALA A 340 -11.20 -1.58 14.81
C ALA A 340 -12.35 -0.56 14.84
N ALA A 341 -12.78 -0.03 13.69
CA ALA A 341 -13.82 0.99 13.65
C ALA A 341 -15.16 0.43 14.16
N ASP A 342 -15.83 1.21 15.01
CA ASP A 342 -17.16 0.91 15.52
C ASP A 342 -18.23 1.26 14.49
N THR A 343 -19.08 0.28 14.15
CA THR A 343 -20.15 0.45 13.17
C THR A 343 -21.17 1.49 13.59
N ALA A 344 -21.47 1.59 14.89
CA ALA A 344 -22.41 2.61 15.38
C ALA A 344 -21.86 4.03 15.15
N GLU A 345 -20.56 4.22 15.38
CA GLU A 345 -19.87 5.47 15.08
C GLU A 345 -19.86 5.81 13.59
N LEU A 346 -19.59 4.82 12.73
CA LEU A 346 -19.65 5.00 11.28
C LEU A 346 -21.04 5.45 10.83
N ARG A 347 -22.10 4.85 11.38
CA ARG A 347 -23.48 5.21 11.07
C ARG A 347 -23.81 6.63 11.53
N ARG A 348 -23.44 7.01 12.75
CA ARG A 348 -23.61 8.36 13.29
C ARG A 348 -22.92 9.42 12.42
N ARG A 349 -21.67 9.17 12.01
CA ARG A 349 -20.93 10.07 11.09
C ARG A 349 -21.62 10.16 9.73
N GLY A 350 -22.08 9.03 9.20
CA GLY A 350 -22.83 8.98 7.96
C GLY A 350 -24.12 9.79 8.02
N GLU A 351 -24.86 9.71 9.13
CA GLU A 351 -26.13 10.41 9.30
C GLU A 351 -25.91 11.93 9.32
N ALA A 352 -24.91 12.40 10.07
CA ALA A 352 -24.54 13.82 10.08
C ALA A 352 -24.12 14.35 8.69
N LEU A 353 -23.37 13.55 7.92
CA LEU A 353 -23.00 13.92 6.54
C LEU A 353 -24.22 13.90 5.61
N ALA A 354 -25.07 12.87 5.70
CA ALA A 354 -26.27 12.75 4.89
C ALA A 354 -27.28 13.86 5.17
N ASP A 355 -27.45 14.28 6.43
CA ASP A 355 -28.30 15.42 6.81
C ASP A 355 -27.82 16.72 6.13
N ARG A 356 -26.51 16.99 6.16
CA ARG A 356 -25.92 18.15 5.47
C ARG A 356 -26.14 18.09 3.96
N LEU A 357 -25.95 16.92 3.35
CA LEU A 357 -26.13 16.72 1.92
C LEU A 357 -27.61 16.88 1.51
N ARG A 358 -28.54 16.35 2.30
CA ARG A 358 -29.99 16.53 2.12
C ARG A 358 -30.43 17.98 2.28
N ALA A 359 -29.91 18.69 3.29
CA ALA A 359 -30.15 20.13 3.46
C ALA A 359 -29.67 20.95 2.24
N ALA A 360 -28.66 20.43 1.53
CA ALA A 360 -28.16 21.02 0.29
C ALA A 360 -28.94 20.56 -0.96
N GLY A 361 -29.95 19.70 -0.82
CA GLY A 361 -30.84 19.25 -1.90
C GLY A 361 -30.39 17.96 -2.61
N LEU A 362 -29.48 17.17 -2.04
CA LEU A 362 -29.07 15.89 -2.63
C LEU A 362 -29.91 14.72 -2.09
N ASP A 363 -30.13 13.72 -2.95
CA ASP A 363 -30.59 12.39 -2.56
C ASP A 363 -29.46 11.59 -1.90
N ALA A 364 -29.27 11.83 -0.60
CA ALA A 364 -28.27 11.17 0.23
C ALA A 364 -28.93 10.41 1.39
N VAL A 365 -28.63 9.11 1.49
CA VAL A 365 -29.17 8.21 2.53
C VAL A 365 -28.04 7.39 3.12
N VAL A 366 -28.07 7.13 4.42
CA VAL A 366 -27.14 6.20 5.07
C VAL A 366 -27.67 4.80 4.97
N VAL A 367 -26.82 3.87 4.57
CA VAL A 367 -27.14 2.45 4.47
C VAL A 367 -26.10 1.62 5.22
N ASP A 368 -26.52 0.48 5.76
CA ASP A 368 -25.60 -0.53 6.26
C ASP A 368 -24.80 -1.09 5.07
N SER A 369 -23.50 -1.33 5.27
CA SER A 369 -22.61 -1.87 4.24
C SER A 369 -21.67 -2.92 4.82
N ALA A 370 -21.03 -3.69 3.93
CA ALA A 370 -19.95 -4.60 4.28
C ALA A 370 -18.65 -4.09 3.64
N ALA A 371 -17.68 -3.79 4.48
CA ALA A 371 -16.31 -3.49 4.11
C ALA A 371 -15.46 -4.77 4.12
N THR A 372 -14.32 -4.75 3.45
CA THR A 372 -13.41 -5.89 3.36
C THR A 372 -11.97 -5.46 3.61
N VAL A 373 -11.13 -6.40 4.02
CA VAL A 373 -9.69 -6.14 4.16
C VAL A 373 -9.07 -5.83 2.78
N GLY A 374 -9.42 -6.58 1.73
CA GLY A 374 -8.89 -6.39 0.38
C GLY A 374 -7.68 -7.27 0.05
N GLY A 375 -6.86 -6.88 -0.94
CA GLY A 375 -5.76 -7.68 -1.49
C GLY A 375 -4.54 -7.85 -0.58
N GLY A 376 -4.73 -7.76 0.74
CA GLY A 376 -3.69 -7.78 1.75
C GLY A 376 -3.87 -8.80 2.87
N GLY A 377 -4.85 -9.70 2.78
CA GLY A 377 -5.11 -10.74 3.79
C GLY A 377 -6.59 -10.89 4.10
N ALA A 378 -6.92 -11.92 4.87
CA ALA A 378 -8.28 -12.24 5.33
C ALA A 378 -9.35 -12.23 4.22
N PRO A 379 -9.15 -12.97 3.11
CA PRO A 379 -10.10 -12.99 2.00
C PRO A 379 -11.47 -13.48 2.47
N GLY A 380 -12.55 -12.78 2.13
CA GLY A 380 -13.92 -13.19 2.53
C GLY A 380 -14.27 -12.95 4.01
N VAL A 381 -13.52 -12.10 4.71
CA VAL A 381 -13.97 -11.55 6.00
C VAL A 381 -14.74 -10.24 5.74
N ASP A 382 -16.01 -10.24 6.09
CA ASP A 382 -16.87 -9.05 6.05
C ASP A 382 -16.74 -8.25 7.34
N LEU A 383 -16.49 -6.96 7.20
CA LEU A 383 -16.45 -5.99 8.28
C LEU A 383 -17.74 -5.17 8.22
N PRO A 384 -18.66 -5.31 9.20
CA PRO A 384 -19.87 -4.49 9.25
C PRO A 384 -19.51 -2.99 9.16
N SER A 385 -20.23 -2.23 8.35
CA SER A 385 -19.90 -0.84 8.07
C SER A 385 -21.15 -0.01 7.78
N ALA A 386 -20.96 1.27 7.52
CA ALA A 386 -22.00 2.18 7.06
C ALA A 386 -21.46 3.01 5.87
N ALA A 387 -22.34 3.25 4.90
CA ALA A 387 -22.02 4.00 3.70
C ALA A 387 -23.03 5.11 3.45
N ILE A 388 -22.57 6.19 2.81
CA ILE A 388 -23.45 7.20 2.22
C ILE A 388 -23.81 6.72 0.82
N SER A 389 -25.12 6.56 0.57
CA SER A 389 -25.70 6.16 -0.69
C SER A 389 -26.13 7.41 -1.47
N LEU A 390 -25.65 7.53 -2.70
CA LEU A 390 -25.96 8.60 -3.67
C LEU A 390 -26.42 7.99 -5.01
N PRO A 391 -27.04 8.77 -5.92
CA PRO A 391 -27.33 8.30 -7.28
C PRO A 391 -26.06 7.80 -8.00
N ALA A 392 -26.17 6.73 -8.81
CA ALA A 392 -25.02 6.09 -9.45
C ALA A 392 -24.11 7.06 -10.25
N ALA A 393 -24.69 8.10 -10.87
CA ALA A 393 -23.93 9.09 -11.66
C ALA A 393 -22.85 9.82 -10.86
N TYR A 394 -22.96 9.88 -9.52
CA TYR A 394 -21.92 10.45 -8.67
C TYR A 394 -20.61 9.67 -8.73
N ALA A 395 -20.62 8.37 -9.02
CA ALA A 395 -19.40 7.57 -9.06
C ALA A 395 -18.39 8.11 -10.08
N ASP A 396 -18.83 8.44 -11.29
CA ASP A 396 -17.94 8.98 -12.34
C ASP A 396 -17.52 10.42 -12.04
N ARG A 397 -18.46 11.24 -11.58
CA ARG A 397 -18.20 12.66 -11.26
C ARG A 397 -17.22 12.81 -10.11
N LEU A 398 -17.36 11.99 -9.07
CA LEU A 398 -16.47 11.95 -7.92
C LEU A 398 -15.06 11.48 -8.29
N ARG A 399 -14.93 10.50 -9.20
CA ARG A 399 -13.61 10.06 -9.70
C ARG A 399 -12.89 11.14 -10.51
N ALA A 400 -13.64 11.97 -11.22
CA ALA A 400 -13.10 13.11 -11.98
C ALA A 400 -12.84 14.36 -11.12
N GLY A 401 -13.29 14.37 -9.86
CA GLY A 401 -13.16 15.49 -8.94
C GLY A 401 -11.74 15.72 -8.41
N ARG A 402 -11.57 16.83 -7.66
CA ARG A 402 -10.33 17.18 -6.95
C ARG A 402 -10.66 17.59 -5.50
N PRO A 403 -10.39 16.75 -4.48
CA PRO A 403 -9.79 15.41 -4.60
C PRO A 403 -10.72 14.43 -5.32
N ALA A 404 -10.13 13.41 -5.95
CA ALA A 404 -10.91 12.31 -6.49
C ALA A 404 -11.45 11.46 -5.33
N VAL A 405 -12.72 11.06 -5.39
CA VAL A 405 -13.31 10.16 -4.40
C VAL A 405 -13.72 8.86 -5.09
N LEU A 406 -13.29 7.73 -4.55
CA LEU A 406 -13.63 6.42 -5.10
C LEU A 406 -14.60 5.68 -4.18
N GLY A 407 -15.83 5.50 -4.66
CA GLY A 407 -16.86 4.65 -4.06
C GLY A 407 -17.05 3.33 -4.81
N ARG A 408 -18.10 2.59 -4.47
CA ARG A 408 -18.58 1.41 -5.21
C ARG A 408 -19.96 1.68 -5.81
N VAL A 409 -20.23 1.15 -7.00
CA VAL A 409 -21.60 1.12 -7.54
C VAL A 409 -22.22 -0.22 -7.22
N LEU A 410 -23.33 -0.22 -6.48
CA LEU A 410 -24.08 -1.41 -6.10
C LEU A 410 -25.58 -1.10 -6.23
N ASP A 411 -26.33 -1.99 -6.87
CA ASP A 411 -27.78 -1.87 -7.06
C ASP A 411 -28.25 -0.49 -7.55
N GLY A 412 -27.50 0.08 -8.52
CA GLY A 412 -27.83 1.39 -9.11
C GLY A 412 -27.54 2.61 -8.22
N ARG A 413 -26.81 2.44 -7.11
CA ARG A 413 -26.39 3.51 -6.20
C ARG A 413 -24.87 3.59 -6.09
N CYS A 414 -24.35 4.79 -5.92
CA CYS A 414 -22.96 5.05 -5.54
C CYS A 414 -22.86 5.01 -4.01
N LEU A 415 -22.11 4.04 -3.48
CA LEU A 415 -21.87 3.86 -2.06
C LEU A 415 -20.48 4.38 -1.68
N LEU A 416 -20.45 5.28 -0.71
CA LEU A 416 -19.24 5.86 -0.12
C LEU A 416 -19.11 5.32 1.32
N ASP A 417 -18.39 4.22 1.46
CA ASP A 417 -18.21 3.48 2.72
C ASP A 417 -17.25 4.22 3.66
N LEU A 418 -17.73 4.52 4.87
CA LEU A 418 -17.01 5.36 5.82
C LEU A 418 -15.94 4.62 6.62
N ARG A 419 -15.85 3.28 6.53
CA ARG A 419 -14.79 2.53 7.24
C ARG A 419 -13.40 2.86 6.69
N THR A 420 -13.29 3.21 5.41
CA THR A 420 -12.02 3.63 4.77
C THR A 420 -11.84 5.14 4.73
N VAL A 421 -12.84 5.92 5.18
CA VAL A 421 -12.76 7.38 5.28
C VAL A 421 -12.43 7.77 6.72
N ARG A 422 -11.26 8.37 6.93
CA ARG A 422 -10.86 8.88 8.24
C ARG A 422 -11.82 9.99 8.69
N PRO A 423 -12.16 10.10 9.99
CA PRO A 423 -13.01 11.18 10.49
C PRO A 423 -12.56 12.58 10.08
N SER A 424 -11.24 12.81 10.03
CA SER A 424 -10.65 14.09 9.60
C SER A 424 -10.91 14.44 8.13
N ALA A 425 -11.41 13.51 7.31
CA ALA A 425 -11.71 13.71 5.89
C ALA A 425 -13.21 13.87 5.60
N ASP A 426 -14.07 13.91 6.63
CA ASP A 426 -15.52 14.01 6.46
C ASP A 426 -15.93 15.33 5.75
N ASP A 427 -15.27 16.45 6.07
CA ASP A 427 -15.51 17.73 5.39
C ASP A 427 -14.97 17.77 3.96
N ASP A 428 -13.87 17.06 3.67
CA ASP A 428 -13.36 16.91 2.30
C ASP A 428 -14.32 16.08 1.46
N LEU A 429 -14.83 14.98 2.02
CA LEU A 429 -15.84 14.14 1.39
C LEU A 429 -17.11 14.95 1.07
N TYR A 430 -17.61 15.70 2.05
CA TYR A 430 -18.78 16.57 1.88
C TYR A 430 -18.58 17.57 0.72
N ARG A 431 -17.45 18.30 0.72
CA ARG A 431 -17.13 19.27 -0.32
C ARG A 431 -17.00 18.63 -1.71
N ALA A 432 -16.37 17.45 -1.80
CA ALA A 432 -16.23 16.72 -3.05
C ALA A 432 -17.58 16.27 -3.61
N ILE A 433 -18.50 15.80 -2.75
CA ILE A 433 -19.86 15.42 -3.17
C ILE A 433 -20.64 16.64 -3.68
N LEU A 434 -20.53 17.79 -3.00
CA LEU A 434 -21.19 19.02 -3.46
C LEU A 434 -20.67 19.52 -4.80
N ALA A 435 -19.37 19.40 -5.05
CA ALA A 435 -18.75 19.80 -6.31
C ALA A 435 -19.12 18.85 -7.48
N ALA A 436 -19.50 17.60 -7.19
CA ALA A 436 -19.84 16.57 -8.17
C ALA A 436 -21.33 16.55 -8.58
N ARG A 437 -22.08 17.64 -8.32
CA ARG A 437 -23.51 17.78 -8.67
C ARG A 437 -23.81 17.73 -10.16
#